data_AF-A0A376MMD6-F1
#
_entry.id   AF-A0A376MMD6-F1
#
_cell.length_a   1.000
_cell.length_b   1.000
_cell.length_c   1.000
_cell.angle_alpha   90.00
_cell.angle_beta   90.00
_cell.angle_gamma   90.00
#
_symmetry.space_group_name_H-M   'P 1'
#
loop_
_entity.id
_entity.type
_entity.pdbx_description
1 polymer ?
#
loop_
_entity_poly.entity_id
_entity_poly.type
_entity_poly.pdbx_seq_one_letter_code
_entity_poly.pdbx_strand_id
1 'polypeptide(L)'
;MTQPMPGKPAEDAENELDIRGLFRTLWAGKLWIIGMGLAFALIALAYTFFARQEWSSTAITDRPTVNMLGGYYSQQQFLRNLDVRSNIASADQPSVMDEAYKEFVMQLASWDTRREFLAANRLLQTADGGQQQSRCGVAG
;
A
#
# COMPACT_ATOMS: atom_id res chain seq x y z
N MET A 1 -78.21 30.68 19.41
CA MET A 1 -77.21 29.98 20.25
C MET A 1 -76.01 29.74 19.33
N THR A 2 -74.96 30.54 19.47
CA THR A 2 -73.85 30.71 18.52
C THR A 2 -72.64 29.85 18.92
N GLN A 3 -72.02 29.20 17.93
CA GLN A 3 -70.81 28.35 17.95
C GLN A 3 -69.53 29.06 18.46
N PRO A 4 -68.46 28.34 18.89
CA PRO A 4 -67.42 27.87 17.94
C PRO A 4 -66.74 26.50 18.25
N MET A 5 -66.32 25.78 17.20
CA MET A 5 -65.18 24.82 17.21
C MET A 5 -63.85 25.62 17.26
N PRO A 6 -62.59 25.09 17.29
CA PRO A 6 -62.06 23.73 17.20
C PRO A 6 -60.89 23.45 18.20
N GLY A 7 -60.31 22.24 18.19
CA GLY A 7 -59.04 22.01 18.87
C GLY A 7 -58.52 20.58 18.69
N LYS A 8 -57.65 20.38 17.69
CA LYS A 8 -56.74 19.22 17.67
C LYS A 8 -55.89 19.27 18.94
N PRO A 9 -55.80 18.23 19.77
CA PRO A 9 -54.61 18.00 20.55
C PRO A 9 -53.62 17.29 19.63
N ALA A 10 -52.75 18.12 19.03
CA ALA A 10 -51.36 17.81 18.72
C ALA A 10 -51.01 16.38 18.26
N GLU A 11 -51.16 16.11 16.96
CA GLU A 11 -50.23 15.19 16.27
C GLU A 11 -48.86 15.86 16.01
N ASP A 12 -48.67 17.10 16.44
CA ASP A 12 -47.49 17.91 16.11
C ASP A 12 -46.51 18.12 17.28
N ALA A 13 -46.81 17.61 18.50
CA ALA A 13 -45.93 17.78 19.66
C ALA A 13 -44.97 16.59 19.89
N GLU A 14 -45.24 15.43 19.29
CA GLU A 14 -44.37 14.25 19.41
C GLU A 14 -43.34 14.18 18.27
N ASN A 15 -43.55 14.99 17.22
CA ASN A 15 -42.76 15.02 16.00
C ASN A 15 -41.98 16.33 15.80
N GLU A 16 -41.76 17.10 16.87
CA GLU A 16 -40.76 18.18 16.92
C GLU A 16 -39.59 17.72 17.80
N LEU A 17 -38.65 17.00 17.17
CA LEU A 17 -37.28 16.83 17.65
C LEU A 17 -37.14 16.56 19.16
N ASP A 18 -37.36 15.31 19.56
CA ASP A 18 -36.97 14.82 20.89
C ASP A 18 -35.43 14.70 21.04
N ILE A 19 -34.69 15.74 20.63
CA ILE A 19 -33.25 15.93 20.90
C ILE A 19 -33.04 15.98 22.42
N ARG A 20 -33.99 16.55 23.17
CA ARG A 20 -33.91 16.61 24.64
C ARG A 20 -34.10 15.25 25.29
N GLY A 21 -35.02 14.42 24.83
CA GLY A 21 -35.17 13.03 25.24
C GLY A 21 -33.99 12.16 24.80
N LEU A 22 -33.46 12.37 23.61
CA LEU A 22 -32.22 11.76 23.16
C LEU A 22 -31.04 12.14 24.09
N PHE A 23 -30.90 13.40 24.46
CA PHE A 23 -29.83 13.84 25.36
C PHE A 23 -30.01 13.29 26.78
N ARG A 24 -31.24 13.16 27.27
CA ARG A 24 -31.56 12.55 28.57
C ARG A 24 -31.28 11.04 28.60
N THR A 25 -31.63 10.32 27.54
CA THR A 25 -31.31 8.89 27.39
C THR A 25 -29.82 8.67 27.19
N LEU A 26 -29.13 9.55 26.45
CA LEU A 26 -27.67 9.56 26.30
C LEU A 26 -26.96 9.87 27.64
N TRP A 27 -27.51 10.75 28.47
CA TRP A 27 -26.97 11.09 29.80
C TRP A 27 -27.26 10.00 30.85
N ALA A 28 -28.41 9.32 30.76
CA ALA A 28 -28.74 8.17 31.60
C ALA A 28 -27.94 6.91 31.20
N GLY A 29 -27.65 6.74 29.91
CA GLY A 29 -26.82 5.68 29.37
C GLY A 29 -25.33 6.02 29.31
N LYS A 30 -24.88 7.13 29.91
CA LYS A 30 -23.51 7.66 29.76
C LYS A 30 -22.42 6.62 30.06
N LEU A 31 -22.59 5.85 31.13
CA LEU A 31 -21.66 4.77 31.48
C LEU A 31 -21.75 3.57 30.53
N TRP A 32 -22.93 3.27 29.99
CA TRP A 32 -23.12 2.19 29.01
C TRP A 32 -22.50 2.53 27.65
N ILE A 33 -22.65 3.78 27.21
CA ILE A 33 -22.08 4.28 25.95
C ILE A 33 -20.56 4.38 26.07
N ILE A 34 -20.05 4.93 27.18
CA ILE A 34 -18.61 4.98 27.46
C ILE A 34 -18.06 3.55 27.60
N GLY A 35 -18.77 2.64 28.27
CA GLY A 35 -18.37 1.26 28.44
C GLY A 35 -18.30 0.49 27.13
N MET A 36 -19.31 0.63 26.26
CA MET A 36 -19.28 0.03 24.92
C MET A 36 -18.20 0.65 24.03
N GLY A 37 -18.03 1.97 24.08
CA GLY A 37 -16.95 2.66 23.38
C GLY A 37 -15.56 2.21 23.85
N LEU A 38 -15.37 2.05 25.16
CA LEU A 38 -14.14 1.57 25.76
C LEU A 38 -13.88 0.09 25.41
N ALA A 39 -14.90 -0.76 25.47
CA ALA A 39 -14.78 -2.16 25.07
C ALA A 39 -14.38 -2.29 23.59
N PHE A 40 -15.03 -1.52 22.71
CA PHE A 40 -14.67 -1.49 21.29
C PHE A 40 -13.26 -0.93 21.06
N ALA A 41 -12.86 0.13 21.78
CA ALA A 41 -11.52 0.67 21.73
C ALA A 41 -10.46 -0.33 22.19
N LEU A 42 -10.73 -1.10 23.25
CA LEU A 42 -9.83 -2.17 23.72
C LEU A 42 -9.69 -3.29 22.69
N ILE A 43 -10.78 -3.69 22.04
CA ILE A 43 -10.75 -4.70 20.96
C ILE A 43 -9.96 -4.18 19.76
N ALA A 44 -10.19 -2.93 19.34
CA ALA A 44 -9.45 -2.30 18.24
C ALA A 44 -7.95 -2.16 18.57
N LEU A 45 -7.63 -1.80 19.82
CA LEU A 45 -6.25 -1.71 20.30
C LEU A 45 -5.58 -3.08 20.30
N ALA A 46 -6.24 -4.12 20.83
CA ALA A 46 -5.74 -5.49 20.75
C ALA A 46 -5.51 -5.90 19.28
N TYR A 47 -6.48 -5.65 18.41
CA TYR A 47 -6.36 -5.96 16.98
C TYR A 47 -5.18 -5.24 16.32
N THR A 48 -4.90 -3.98 16.70
CA THR A 48 -3.78 -3.21 16.16
C THR A 48 -2.42 -3.85 16.47
N PHE A 49 -2.27 -4.48 17.64
CA PHE A 49 -1.05 -5.21 17.99
C PHE A 49 -0.91 -6.56 17.26
N PHE A 50 -2.03 -7.21 16.92
CA PHE A 50 -2.03 -8.51 16.22
C PHE A 50 -2.04 -8.39 14.69
N ALA A 51 -2.43 -7.25 14.15
CA ALA A 51 -2.45 -7.03 12.70
C ALA A 51 -1.02 -7.15 12.14
N ARG A 52 -0.81 -8.08 11.20
CA ARG A 52 0.46 -8.19 10.49
C ARG A 52 0.70 -6.89 9.73
N GLN A 53 1.86 -6.29 9.97
CA GLN A 53 2.26 -5.07 9.29
C GLN A 53 2.74 -5.43 7.88
N GLU A 54 1.87 -5.23 6.89
CA GLU A 54 2.21 -5.42 5.48
C GLU A 54 2.56 -4.07 4.86
N TRP A 55 3.85 -3.84 4.63
CA TRP A 55 4.35 -2.63 3.98
C TRP A 55 4.68 -2.95 2.52
N SER A 56 4.03 -2.23 1.59
CA SER A 56 4.36 -2.32 0.16
C SER A 56 5.18 -1.11 -0.27
N SER A 57 6.20 -1.34 -1.09
CA SER A 57 7.03 -0.30 -1.69
C SER A 57 6.89 -0.37 -3.20
N THR A 58 6.51 0.74 -3.84
CA THR A 58 6.35 0.84 -5.29
C THR A 58 7.36 1.85 -5.83
N ALA A 59 8.14 1.44 -6.83
CA ALA A 59 9.08 2.31 -7.53
C ALA A 59 8.74 2.34 -9.02
N ILE A 60 8.83 3.53 -9.62
CA ILE A 60 8.64 3.74 -11.06
C ILE A 60 10.03 3.97 -11.66
N THR A 61 10.40 3.18 -12.68
CA THR A 61 11.70 3.25 -13.34
C THR A 61 11.55 3.75 -14.77
N ASP A 62 12.51 4.55 -15.24
CA ASP A 62 12.56 5.06 -16.61
C ASP A 62 13.98 4.89 -17.17
N ARG A 63 14.15 5.18 -18.46
CA ARG A 63 15.40 5.03 -19.20
C ARG A 63 16.52 5.85 -18.55
N PRO A 64 17.74 5.30 -18.50
CA PRO A 64 18.86 6.01 -17.94
C PRO A 64 19.29 7.16 -18.86
N THR A 65 19.91 8.18 -18.25
CA THR A 65 20.52 9.29 -19.01
C THR A 65 21.95 8.97 -19.44
N VAL A 66 22.50 9.70 -20.40
CA VAL A 66 23.91 9.55 -20.86
C VAL A 66 24.93 9.67 -19.73
N ASN A 67 24.65 10.51 -18.73
CA ASN A 67 25.53 10.70 -17.58
C ASN A 67 25.50 9.49 -16.63
N MET A 68 24.38 8.78 -16.56
CA MET A 68 24.24 7.58 -15.72
C MET A 68 24.98 6.37 -16.30
N LEU A 69 25.08 6.25 -17.62
CA LEU A 69 25.88 5.20 -18.27
C LEU A 69 27.38 5.54 -18.30
N GLY A 70 27.75 6.82 -18.23
CA GLY A 70 29.13 7.27 -18.17
C GLY A 70 30.02 6.64 -19.25
N GLY A 71 31.11 6.00 -18.83
CA GLY A 71 32.07 5.36 -19.73
C GLY A 71 31.54 4.15 -20.51
N TYR A 72 30.44 3.53 -20.09
CA TYR A 72 29.82 2.44 -20.85
C TYR A 72 29.17 2.97 -22.14
N TYR A 73 28.54 4.14 -22.06
CA TYR A 73 27.90 4.76 -23.23
C TYR A 73 28.92 5.08 -24.33
N SER A 74 30.06 5.66 -23.98
CA SER A 74 31.09 6.01 -24.98
C SER A 74 31.72 4.78 -25.62
N GLN A 75 31.92 3.70 -24.87
CA GLN A 75 32.42 2.42 -25.40
C GLN A 75 31.43 1.79 -26.37
N GLN A 76 30.15 1.74 -26.01
CA GLN A 76 29.13 1.15 -26.89
C GLN A 76 28.94 1.98 -28.16
N GLN A 77 28.95 3.32 -28.04
CA GLN A 77 28.90 4.19 -29.21
C GLN A 77 30.13 4.03 -30.11
N PHE A 78 31.32 3.82 -29.55
CA PHE A 78 32.51 3.52 -30.33
C PHE A 78 32.36 2.20 -31.11
N LEU A 79 31.90 1.13 -30.45
CA LEU A 79 31.63 -0.16 -31.11
C LEU A 79 30.56 -0.06 -32.20
N ARG A 80 29.48 0.71 -31.97
CA ARG A 80 28.45 0.96 -32.99
C ARG A 80 29.02 1.72 -34.19
N ASN A 81 29.83 2.74 -33.95
CA ASN A 81 30.45 3.51 -35.02
C ASN A 81 31.42 2.64 -35.84
N LEU A 82 32.05 1.63 -35.23
CA LEU A 82 32.83 0.62 -35.95
C LEU A 82 31.93 -0.34 -36.73
N ASP A 83 30.85 -0.82 -36.12
CA ASP A 83 29.89 -1.76 -36.74
C ASP A 83 29.19 -1.14 -37.96
N VAL A 84 28.72 0.10 -37.89
CA VAL A 84 28.09 0.78 -39.04
C VAL A 84 29.07 0.98 -40.19
N ARG A 85 30.36 1.17 -39.89
CA ARG A 85 31.41 1.28 -40.92
C ARG A 85 31.75 -0.06 -41.56
N SER A 86 31.68 -1.16 -40.81
CA SER A 86 31.95 -2.50 -41.34
C SER A 86 30.71 -3.15 -41.98
N ASN A 87 29.50 -2.78 -41.57
CA ASN A 87 28.22 -3.30 -42.03
C ASN A 87 27.28 -2.16 -42.45
N ILE A 88 27.13 -1.98 -43.76
CA ILE A 88 26.31 -0.93 -44.39
C ILE A 88 24.78 -1.14 -44.13
N ALA A 89 24.37 -2.30 -43.62
CA ALA A 89 22.97 -2.64 -43.34
C ALA A 89 22.46 -2.22 -41.94
N SER A 90 23.32 -1.70 -41.05
CA SER A 90 23.01 -1.51 -39.61
C SER A 90 22.18 -0.26 -39.24
N ALA A 91 21.40 0.32 -40.16
CA ALA A 91 20.79 1.64 -39.99
C ALA A 91 19.69 1.75 -38.91
N ASP A 92 19.16 0.63 -38.41
CA ASP A 92 18.01 0.62 -37.48
C ASP A 92 18.37 -0.03 -36.14
N GLN A 93 19.33 0.59 -35.45
CA GLN A 93 19.91 0.04 -34.22
C GLN A 93 19.38 0.85 -33.01
N PRO A 94 18.66 0.23 -32.04
CA PRO A 94 17.97 0.93 -30.95
C PRO A 94 18.94 1.68 -30.03
N SER A 95 18.57 2.78 -29.37
CA SER A 95 19.56 3.55 -28.60
C SER A 95 20.21 2.71 -27.48
N VAL A 96 21.47 2.99 -27.15
CA VAL A 96 22.20 2.28 -26.07
C VAL A 96 21.45 2.36 -24.73
N MET A 97 20.70 3.45 -24.51
CA MET A 97 19.85 3.62 -23.33
C MET A 97 18.67 2.68 -23.34
N ASP A 98 18.02 2.50 -24.50
CA ASP A 98 16.89 1.60 -24.66
C ASP A 98 17.31 0.15 -24.44
N GLU A 99 18.48 -0.22 -24.96
CA GLU A 99 19.05 -1.56 -24.77
C GLU A 99 19.41 -1.81 -23.30
N ALA A 100 20.11 -0.87 -22.66
CA ALA A 100 20.44 -0.98 -21.24
C ALA A 100 19.19 -1.04 -20.34
N TYR A 101 18.17 -0.23 -20.64
CA TYR A 101 16.90 -0.27 -19.92
C TYR A 101 16.14 -1.57 -20.15
N LYS A 102 16.15 -2.10 -21.38
CA LYS A 102 15.52 -3.38 -21.71
C LYS A 102 16.15 -4.53 -20.92
N GLU A 103 17.48 -4.58 -20.87
CA GLU A 103 18.22 -5.57 -20.07
C GLU A 103 17.89 -5.44 -18.58
N PHE A 104 17.82 -4.21 -18.07
CA PHE A 104 17.40 -3.95 -16.70
C PHE A 104 15.99 -4.48 -16.41
N VAL A 105 15.01 -4.19 -17.27
CA VAL A 105 13.62 -4.67 -17.10
C VAL A 105 13.56 -6.20 -17.16
N MET A 106 14.32 -6.83 -18.04
CA MET A 106 14.42 -8.29 -18.13
C MET A 106 14.95 -8.89 -16.83
N GLN A 107 16.03 -8.34 -16.27
CA GLN A 107 16.60 -8.78 -15.00
C GLN A 107 15.65 -8.53 -13.83
N LEU A 108 14.99 -7.37 -13.80
CA LEU A 108 14.04 -6.99 -12.75
C LEU A 108 12.82 -7.92 -12.72
N ALA A 109 12.34 -8.36 -13.88
CA ALA A 109 11.24 -9.29 -14.01
C ALA A 109 11.66 -10.76 -13.79
N SER A 110 12.97 -11.05 -13.84
CA SER A 110 13.47 -12.42 -13.76
C SER A 110 13.27 -13.03 -12.36
N TRP A 111 12.91 -14.31 -12.35
CA TRP A 111 12.77 -15.05 -11.10
C TRP A 111 14.12 -15.31 -10.43
N ASP A 112 15.15 -15.60 -11.22
CA ASP A 112 16.48 -15.92 -10.70
C ASP A 112 17.10 -14.76 -9.96
N THR A 113 17.04 -13.53 -10.49
CA THR A 113 17.56 -12.34 -9.78
C THR A 113 16.82 -12.11 -8.48
N ARG A 114 15.50 -12.32 -8.43
CA ARG A 114 14.75 -12.21 -7.17
C ARG A 114 15.21 -13.25 -6.15
N ARG A 115 15.35 -14.50 -6.57
CA ARG A 115 15.81 -15.59 -5.70
C ARG A 115 17.22 -15.34 -5.17
N GLU A 116 18.12 -14.91 -6.04
CA GLU A 116 19.51 -14.61 -5.67
C GLU A 116 19.60 -13.41 -4.72
N PHE A 117 18.83 -12.35 -4.97
CA PHE A 117 18.71 -11.21 -4.06
C PHE A 117 18.22 -11.64 -2.66
N LEU A 118 17.17 -12.46 -2.61
CA LEU A 118 16.63 -12.99 -1.35
C LEU A 118 17.66 -13.86 -0.61
N ALA A 119 18.37 -14.73 -1.34
CA ALA A 119 19.40 -15.61 -0.79
C ALA A 119 20.66 -14.86 -0.33
N ALA A 120 21.00 -13.74 -0.97
CA ALA A 120 22.13 -12.91 -0.58
C ALA A 120 21.81 -11.98 0.60
N ASN A 121 20.54 -11.59 0.77
CA ASN A 121 20.15 -10.59 1.76
C ASN A 121 20.03 -11.20 3.16
N ARG A 122 21.06 -10.96 3.99
CA ARG A 122 21.13 -11.46 5.38
C ARG A 122 19.99 -10.96 6.26
N LEU A 123 19.47 -9.76 6.02
CA LEU A 123 18.35 -9.22 6.80
C LEU A 123 17.09 -10.05 6.58
N LEU A 124 16.82 -10.43 5.33
CA LEU A 124 15.64 -11.22 4.98
C LEU A 124 15.77 -12.67 5.47
N GLN A 125 16.96 -13.26 5.39
CA GLN A 125 17.25 -14.60 5.95
C GLN A 125 17.01 -14.67 7.46
N THR A 126 17.38 -13.61 8.18
CA THR A 126 17.20 -13.56 9.64
C THR A 126 15.73 -13.42 10.01
N ALA A 127 14.96 -12.65 9.23
CA ALA A 127 13.51 -12.53 9.41
C ALA A 127 12.77 -13.86 9.15
N ASP A 128 13.20 -14.62 8.15
CA ASP A 128 12.59 -15.92 7.84
C ASP A 128 12.92 -16.98 8.91
N GLY A 129 14.15 -17.02 9.41
CA GLY A 129 14.56 -17.93 10.49
C GLY A 129 13.76 -17.73 11.80
N GLY A 130 13.44 -16.49 12.15
CA GLY A 130 12.58 -16.18 13.31
C GLY A 130 11.12 -16.62 13.14
N GLN A 131 10.59 -16.55 11.91
CA GLN A 131 9.25 -17.08 11.57
C GLN A 131 9.22 -18.61 11.63
N GLN A 132 10.28 -19.27 11.15
CA GLN A 132 10.35 -20.73 11.10
C GLN A 132 10.48 -21.35 12.51
N GLN A 133 11.21 -20.69 13.42
CA GLN A 133 11.32 -21.13 14.81
C GLN A 133 10.01 -20.95 15.60
N SER A 134 9.27 -19.85 15.40
CA SER A 134 7.92 -19.69 15.98
C SER A 134 6.93 -20.75 15.48
N ARG A 135 7.10 -21.23 14.24
CA ARG A 135 6.18 -22.22 13.65
C ARG A 135 6.45 -23.65 14.12
N CYS A 136 7.70 -24.00 14.43
CA CYS A 136 8.05 -25.30 15.02
C CYS A 136 7.86 -25.35 16.55
N GLY A 137 7.84 -24.21 17.26
CA GLY A 137 7.66 -24.14 18.70
C GLY A 137 6.21 -24.28 19.22
N VAL A 138 5.22 -24.32 18.33
CA VAL A 138 3.79 -24.45 18.68
C VAL A 138 3.30 -25.92 18.62
N ALA A 139 4.18 -26.87 18.29
CA ALA A 139 3.85 -28.29 18.17
C ALA A 139 4.33 -29.17 19.35
N GLY A 140 4.69 -28.57 20.50
CA GLY A 140 5.17 -29.28 21.70
C GLY A 140 4.30 -29.03 22.93
#